data_AF-A0A973D7J7-F1
#
_entry.id   AF-A0A973D7J7-F1
#
_cell.length_a   1.000
_cell.length_b   1.000
_cell.length_c   1.000
_cell.angle_alpha   90.00
_cell.angle_beta   90.00
_cell.angle_gamma   90.00
#
_symmetry.space_group_name_H-M   'P 1'
#
loop_
_entity.id
_entity.type
_entity.pdbx_description
1 polymer ?
#
loop_
_entity_poly.entity_id
_entity_poly.type
_entity_poly.pdbx_seq_one_letter_code
_entity_poly.pdbx_strand_id
1 'polypeptide(L)'
;MNQHINLFELISKNLETDRYRELKWTGSFHDYLNLAYENPDVLRTSFQRMHDMIVSKGSESSSQLNSRDCVHWDFFDDPDNDGKNAVFGLDLPLQQLVSFFKSAAYGLGTERRVLLLHGPVGSAKSTIVHLLKKGM
;
A
#
# COMPACT_ATOMS: atom_id res chain seq x y z
N MET A 1 23.31 -37.17 14.11
CA MET A 1 21.95 -37.03 14.68
C MET A 1 21.18 -36.12 13.73
N ASN A 2 20.63 -36.67 12.64
CA ASN A 2 19.99 -35.89 11.59
C ASN A 2 18.58 -35.53 12.05
N GLN A 3 18.37 -34.27 12.43
CA GLN A 3 17.03 -33.74 12.62
C GLN A 3 16.36 -33.70 11.24
N HIS A 4 15.51 -34.69 10.96
CA HIS A 4 14.60 -34.62 9.83
C HIS A 4 13.67 -33.42 10.08
N ILE A 5 13.89 -32.34 9.33
CA ILE A 5 12.97 -31.20 9.32
C ILE A 5 11.64 -31.73 8.77
N ASN A 6 10.64 -31.87 9.64
CA ASN A 6 9.30 -32.25 9.24
C ASN A 6 8.66 -31.06 8.51
N LEU A 7 8.73 -31.08 7.18
CA LEU A 7 8.23 -30.02 6.31
C LEU A 7 6.74 -29.73 6.56
N PHE A 8 5.94 -30.75 6.88
CA PHE A 8 4.52 -30.56 7.21
C PHE A 8 4.33 -29.79 8.52
N GLU A 9 5.16 -30.07 9.53
CA GLU A 9 5.13 -29.33 10.79
C GLU A 9 5.60 -27.88 10.60
N LEU A 10 6.62 -27.66 9.78
CA LEU A 10 7.13 -26.33 9.44
C LEU A 10 6.09 -25.50 8.67
N ILE A 11 5.42 -26.10 7.69
CA ILE A 11 4.36 -25.46 6.91
C ILE A 11 3.15 -25.17 7.81
N SER A 12 2.75 -26.11 8.67
CA SER A 12 1.61 -25.91 9.58
C SER A 12 1.87 -24.83 10.64
N LYS A 13 3.13 -24.68 11.09
CA LYS A 13 3.53 -23.61 12.01
C LYS A 13 3.64 -22.24 11.34
N ASN A 14 4.01 -22.17 10.06
CA ASN A 14 4.20 -20.91 9.32
C ASN A 14 2.96 -20.48 8.50
N LEU A 15 1.98 -21.36 8.31
CA LEU A 15 0.64 -20.98 7.93
C LEU A 15 0.04 -20.29 9.15
N GLU A 16 0.16 -18.96 9.23
CA GLU A 16 -0.45 -18.05 10.22
C GLU A 16 -2.00 -18.16 10.24
N THR A 17 -2.53 -19.36 10.42
CA THR A 17 -3.93 -19.71 10.18
C THR A 17 -4.84 -18.94 11.13
N ASP A 18 -4.37 -18.68 12.35
CA ASP A 18 -5.12 -17.93 13.36
C ASP A 18 -5.20 -16.44 13.04
N ARG A 19 -4.11 -15.84 12.53
CA ARG A 19 -4.08 -14.45 12.10
C ARG A 19 -4.98 -14.20 10.88
N TYR A 20 -5.04 -15.17 9.95
CA TYR A 20 -6.00 -15.15 8.83
C TYR A 20 -7.44 -15.45 9.25
N ARG A 21 -7.66 -16.15 10.38
CA ARG A 21 -9.02 -16.40 10.92
C ARG A 21 -9.58 -15.14 11.56
N GLU A 22 -8.78 -14.33 12.24
CA GLU A 22 -9.20 -13.04 12.80
C GLU A 22 -9.64 -12.04 11.72
N LEU A 23 -9.08 -12.15 10.52
CA LEU A 23 -9.44 -11.31 9.36
C LEU A 23 -10.70 -11.80 8.61
N LYS A 24 -11.32 -12.91 9.02
CA LYS A 24 -12.53 -13.44 8.37
C LYS A 24 -13.78 -12.96 9.08
N TRP A 25 -14.52 -12.08 8.43
CA TRP A 25 -15.89 -11.77 8.83
C TRP A 25 -16.86 -12.84 8.31
N THR A 26 -17.80 -13.24 9.15
CA THR A 26 -18.92 -14.13 8.79
C THR A 26 -20.22 -13.56 9.32
N GLY A 27 -21.24 -13.50 8.48
CA GLY A 27 -22.56 -13.01 8.85
C GLY A 27 -23.56 -13.20 7.72
N SER A 28 -24.79 -12.81 7.95
CA SER A 28 -25.81 -12.79 6.91
C SER A 28 -25.60 -11.60 5.97
N PHE A 29 -26.27 -11.61 4.81
CA PHE A 29 -26.27 -10.45 3.92
C PHE A 29 -26.83 -9.19 4.59
N HIS A 30 -27.80 -9.34 5.50
CA HIS A 30 -28.36 -8.22 6.25
C HIS A 30 -27.34 -7.60 7.21
N ASP A 31 -26.56 -8.44 7.90
CA ASP A 31 -25.48 -7.97 8.79
C ASP A 31 -24.41 -7.20 8.01
N TYR A 32 -24.09 -7.66 6.79
CA TYR A 32 -23.16 -6.94 5.91
C TYR A 32 -23.70 -5.57 5.49
N LEU A 33 -25.00 -5.49 5.14
CA LEU A 33 -25.62 -4.21 4.79
C LEU A 33 -25.62 -3.24 5.97
N ASN A 34 -25.93 -3.72 7.18
CA ASN A 34 -25.87 -2.89 8.38
C ASN A 34 -24.45 -2.38 8.63
N LEU A 35 -23.43 -3.24 8.49
CA LEU A 35 -22.03 -2.83 8.58
C LEU A 35 -21.67 -1.74 7.56
N ALA A 36 -22.17 -1.86 6.32
CA ALA A 36 -21.93 -0.86 5.28
C ALA A 36 -22.66 0.47 5.53
N TYR A 37 -23.84 0.43 6.18
CA TYR A 37 -24.55 1.63 6.62
C TYR A 37 -23.85 2.32 7.79
N GLU A 38 -23.35 1.55 8.76
CA GLU A 38 -22.63 2.07 9.93
C GLU A 38 -21.25 2.62 9.56
N ASN A 39 -20.53 1.90 8.71
CA ASN A 39 -19.20 2.26 8.26
C ASN A 39 -19.04 2.07 6.74
N PRO A 40 -19.28 3.12 5.94
CA PRO A 40 -19.10 3.07 4.49
C PRO A 40 -17.68 2.72 4.03
N ASP A 41 -16.65 2.85 4.88
CA ASP A 41 -15.26 2.55 4.50
C ASP A 41 -15.05 1.06 4.17
N VAL A 42 -15.92 0.18 4.66
CA VAL A 42 -15.89 -1.25 4.32
C VAL A 42 -16.14 -1.50 2.84
N LEU A 43 -16.82 -0.58 2.14
CA LEU A 43 -17.11 -0.65 0.71
C LEU A 43 -15.93 -0.17 -0.16
N ARG A 44 -14.93 0.49 0.43
CA ARG A 44 -13.80 1.04 -0.34
C ARG A 44 -12.91 -0.07 -0.89
N THR A 45 -12.52 0.08 -2.15
CA THR A 45 -11.61 -0.86 -2.83
C THR A 45 -10.19 -0.76 -2.30
N SER A 46 -9.36 -1.77 -2.57
CA SER A 46 -7.94 -1.75 -2.19
C SER A 46 -7.19 -0.54 -2.78
N PHE A 47 -7.49 -0.17 -4.02
CA PHE A 47 -6.90 1.01 -4.67
C PHE A 47 -7.34 2.32 -4.02
N GLN A 48 -8.62 2.43 -3.64
CA GLN A 48 -9.12 3.59 -2.89
C GLN A 48 -8.39 3.71 -1.56
N ARG A 49 -8.34 2.62 -0.78
CA ARG A 49 -7.64 2.60 0.52
C ARG A 49 -6.17 3.00 0.41
N MET A 50 -5.44 2.47 -0.58
CA MET A 50 -4.05 2.86 -0.79
C MET A 50 -3.90 4.32 -1.22
N HIS A 51 -4.76 4.82 -2.11
CA HIS A 51 -4.73 6.22 -2.50
C HIS A 51 -5.01 7.14 -1.30
N ASP A 52 -6.05 6.84 -0.52
CA ASP A 52 -6.42 7.65 0.65
C ASP A 52 -5.34 7.63 1.72
N MET A 53 -4.72 6.46 1.95
CA MET A 53 -3.58 6.32 2.87
C MET A 53 -2.45 7.28 2.49
N ILE A 54 -2.06 7.33 1.21
CA ILE A 54 -0.99 8.23 0.75
C ILE A 54 -1.42 9.70 0.90
N VAL A 55 -2.62 10.05 0.43
CA VAL A 55 -3.13 11.43 0.46
C VAL A 55 -3.34 11.94 1.88
N SER A 56 -3.71 11.06 2.82
CA SER A 56 -3.97 11.43 4.22
C SER A 56 -2.76 12.02 4.94
N LYS A 57 -1.53 11.74 4.47
CA LYS A 57 -0.31 12.27 5.07
C LYS A 57 0.01 13.70 4.62
N GLY A 58 -0.61 14.18 3.55
CA GLY A 58 -0.34 15.51 2.99
C GLY A 58 0.51 15.46 1.72
N SER A 59 0.63 16.63 1.10
CA SER A 59 1.55 16.87 -0.01
C SER A 59 1.93 18.34 -0.07
N GLU A 60 3.15 18.58 -0.55
CA GLU A 60 3.72 19.91 -0.71
C GLU A 60 4.12 20.16 -2.18
N SER A 61 4.20 21.43 -2.57
CA SER A 61 4.78 21.77 -3.87
C SER A 61 6.30 21.63 -3.79
N SER A 62 6.87 20.71 -4.56
CA SER A 62 8.33 20.52 -4.61
C SER A 62 8.95 21.68 -5.38
N SER A 63 9.81 22.45 -4.71
CA SER A 63 10.59 23.53 -5.32
C SER A 63 11.95 23.06 -5.83
N GLN A 64 12.30 21.78 -5.65
CA GLN A 64 13.68 21.29 -5.83
C GLN A 64 14.06 20.99 -7.29
N LEU A 65 13.09 20.74 -8.17
CA LEU A 65 13.36 20.60 -9.60
C LEU A 65 13.02 21.91 -10.31
N ASN A 66 13.89 22.33 -11.24
CA ASN A 66 13.65 23.40 -12.22
C ASN A 66 12.43 23.14 -13.15
N SER A 67 11.68 22.07 -12.90
CA SER A 67 10.45 21.67 -13.55
C SER A 67 9.28 22.19 -12.69
N ARG A 68 8.63 23.24 -13.17
CA ARG A 68 7.41 23.78 -12.54
C ARG A 68 6.38 22.65 -12.39
N ASP A 69 5.78 22.54 -11.21
CA ASP A 69 4.63 21.68 -10.86
C ASP A 69 4.92 20.21 -10.50
N CYS A 70 5.95 19.96 -9.68
CA CYS A 70 6.12 18.65 -9.04
C CYS A 70 5.51 18.64 -7.63
N VAL A 71 4.81 17.55 -7.29
CA VAL A 71 4.19 17.35 -5.97
C VAL A 71 5.04 16.40 -5.15
N HIS A 72 5.47 16.86 -3.98
CA HIS A 72 6.08 16.04 -2.96
C HIS A 72 5.00 15.41 -2.09
N TRP A 73 5.13 14.13 -1.76
CA TRP A 73 4.13 13.38 -0.99
C TRP A 73 4.73 12.92 0.33
N ASP A 74 4.29 13.53 1.43
CA ASP A 74 4.83 13.38 2.78
C ASP A 74 4.77 11.93 3.29
N PHE A 75 3.87 11.11 2.74
CA PHE A 75 3.82 9.67 3.01
C PHE A 75 5.17 8.97 2.76
N PHE A 76 5.92 9.39 1.72
CA PHE A 76 7.19 8.77 1.36
C PHE A 76 8.37 9.26 2.21
N ASP A 77 8.16 10.25 3.07
CA ASP A 77 9.13 10.67 4.08
C ASP A 77 9.11 9.77 5.32
N ASP A 78 8.28 8.73 5.35
CA ASP A 78 8.18 7.76 6.45
C ASP A 78 7.93 8.44 7.83
N PRO A 79 6.92 9.33 7.96
CA PRO A 79 6.69 10.10 9.19
C PRO A 79 6.37 9.19 10.40
N ASP A 80 5.77 8.02 10.16
CA ASP A 80 5.41 7.06 11.20
C ASP A 80 6.64 6.30 11.76
N ASN A 81 7.80 6.33 11.09
CA ASN A 81 9.03 5.70 11.55
C ASN A 81 10.23 6.67 11.55
N ASP A 82 10.00 7.96 11.80
CA ASP A 82 11.05 8.98 11.94
C ASP A 82 12.01 9.04 10.73
N GLY A 83 11.47 8.93 9.52
CA GLY A 83 12.25 9.06 8.30
C GLY A 83 13.20 7.91 7.98
N LYS A 84 13.13 6.78 8.72
CA LYS A 84 14.08 5.66 8.56
C LYS A 84 14.15 5.12 7.14
N ASN A 85 13.04 5.10 6.41
CA ASN A 85 12.96 4.63 5.03
C ASN A 85 12.53 5.75 4.06
N ALA A 86 12.75 7.01 4.44
CA ALA A 86 12.36 8.14 3.62
C ALA A 86 12.97 8.07 2.21
N VAL A 87 12.17 8.40 1.19
CA VAL A 87 12.54 8.29 -0.21
C VAL A 87 12.68 9.69 -0.81
N PHE A 88 13.92 10.10 -1.08
CA PHE A 88 14.22 11.43 -1.60
C PHE A 88 14.57 11.41 -3.10
N GLY A 89 14.32 12.53 -3.78
CA GLY A 89 14.74 12.76 -5.17
C GLY A 89 13.93 11.99 -6.22
N LEU A 90 12.82 11.36 -5.83
CA LEU A 90 11.93 10.60 -6.72
C LEU A 90 10.53 11.23 -6.83
N ASP A 91 10.39 12.52 -6.56
CA ASP A 91 9.09 13.22 -6.55
C ASP A 91 8.28 12.97 -7.83
N LEU A 92 8.90 13.10 -9.01
CA LEU A 92 8.21 12.89 -10.29
C LEU A 92 7.75 11.43 -10.49
N PRO A 93 8.60 10.40 -10.33
CA PRO A 93 8.15 9.00 -10.32
C PRO A 93 7.07 8.69 -9.27
N LEU A 94 7.18 9.26 -8.07
CA LEU A 94 6.20 9.06 -7.00
C LEU A 94 4.87 9.73 -7.35
N GLN A 95 4.88 10.92 -7.94
CA GLN A 95 3.69 11.59 -8.47
C GLN A 95 2.99 10.75 -9.54
N GLN A 96 3.73 10.11 -10.44
CA GLN A 96 3.16 9.17 -11.43
C GLN A 96 2.54 7.94 -10.76
N LEU A 97 3.20 7.39 -9.74
CA LEU A 97 2.69 6.27 -8.95
C LEU A 97 1.39 6.63 -8.22
N VAL A 98 1.32 7.80 -7.57
CA VAL A 98 0.10 8.27 -6.91
C VAL A 98 -1.01 8.53 -7.93
N SER A 99 -0.68 9.08 -9.10
CA SER A 99 -1.65 9.26 -10.20
C SER A 99 -2.21 7.92 -10.72
N PHE A 100 -1.39 6.87 -10.74
CA PHE A 100 -1.86 5.51 -11.04
C PHE A 100 -2.88 5.04 -10.00
N PHE A 101 -2.58 5.18 -8.71
CA PHE A 101 -3.52 4.80 -7.64
C PHE A 101 -4.80 5.62 -7.69
N LYS A 102 -4.71 6.93 -7.94
CA LYS A 102 -5.87 7.80 -8.15
C LYS A 102 -6.74 7.30 -9.30
N SER A 103 -6.14 6.98 -10.44
CA SER A 103 -6.88 6.51 -11.62
C SER A 103 -7.55 5.15 -11.38
N ALA A 104 -6.87 4.25 -10.65
CA ALA A 104 -7.43 2.95 -10.25
C ALA A 104 -8.54 3.11 -9.20
N ALA A 105 -8.41 4.06 -8.27
CA ALA A 105 -9.42 4.36 -7.25
C ALA A 105 -10.74 4.87 -7.85
N TYR A 106 -10.68 5.57 -9.00
CA TYR A 106 -11.84 6.00 -9.76
C TYR A 106 -12.37 4.96 -10.78
N GLY A 107 -11.74 3.78 -10.89
CA GLY A 107 -12.20 2.72 -11.79
C GLY A 107 -12.02 3.04 -13.28
N LEU A 108 -10.99 3.81 -13.64
CA LEU A 108 -10.71 4.22 -15.02
C LEU A 108 -10.01 3.12 -15.85
N GLY A 109 -10.16 1.85 -15.50
CA GLY A 109 -9.56 0.68 -16.16
C GLY A 109 -8.10 0.41 -15.76
N THR A 110 -7.52 1.27 -14.93
CA THR A 110 -6.14 1.13 -14.43
C THR A 110 -6.04 0.05 -13.34
N GLU A 111 -7.14 -0.21 -12.63
CA GLU A 111 -7.27 -1.24 -11.59
C GLU A 111 -7.08 -2.67 -12.12
N ARG A 112 -7.17 -2.87 -13.44
CA ARG A 112 -7.00 -4.17 -14.12
C ARG A 112 -5.60 -4.37 -14.70
N ARG A 113 -4.67 -3.44 -14.46
CA ARG A 113 -3.31 -3.45 -15.04
C ARG A 113 -2.29 -3.90 -14.00
N VAL A 114 -1.22 -4.53 -14.47
CA VAL A 114 -0.05 -4.85 -13.64
C VAL A 114 0.86 -3.63 -13.60
N LEU A 115 1.14 -3.14 -12.39
CA LEU A 115 2.12 -2.08 -12.16
C LEU A 115 3.52 -2.68 -12.03
N LEU A 116 4.45 -2.27 -12.89
CA LEU A 116 5.85 -2.71 -12.84
C LEU A 116 6.75 -1.55 -12.42
N LEU A 117 7.40 -1.68 -11.26
CA LEU A 117 8.45 -0.76 -10.83
C LEU A 117 9.78 -1.18 -11.46
N HIS A 118 10.25 -0.46 -12.46
CA HIS A 118 11.53 -0.70 -13.12
C HIS A 118 12.48 0.49 -12.95
N GLY A 119 13.78 0.22 -12.95
CA GLY A 119 14.81 1.25 -12.81
C GLY A 119 16.16 0.69 -12.36
N PRO A 120 17.22 1.51 -12.32
CA PRO A 120 18.56 1.08 -11.91
C PRO A 120 18.63 0.46 -10.51
N VAL A 121 19.68 -0.29 -10.23
CA VAL A 121 19.91 -0.81 -8.87
C VAL A 121 20.05 0.38 -7.90
N GLY A 122 19.48 0.27 -6.69
CA GLY A 122 19.51 1.34 -5.70
C GLY A 122 18.42 2.42 -5.85
N SER A 123 17.52 2.35 -6.84
CA SER A 123 16.47 3.36 -7.07
C SER A 123 15.24 3.24 -6.14
N ALA A 124 15.41 2.84 -4.89
CA ALA A 124 14.37 2.74 -3.84
C ALA A 124 13.10 1.91 -4.15
N LYS A 125 13.05 1.12 -5.23
CA LYS A 125 11.85 0.33 -5.62
C LYS A 125 11.29 -0.54 -4.48
N SER A 126 12.14 -1.32 -3.83
CA SER A 126 11.73 -2.17 -2.72
C SER A 126 11.34 -1.35 -1.48
N THR A 127 11.98 -0.20 -1.26
CA THR A 127 11.66 0.73 -0.17
C THR A 127 10.26 1.31 -0.35
N ILE A 128 9.90 1.74 -1.57
CA ILE A 128 8.55 2.22 -1.91
C ILE A 128 7.52 1.13 -1.62
N VAL A 129 7.75 -0.10 -2.09
CA VAL A 129 6.84 -1.23 -1.84
C VAL A 129 6.73 -1.53 -0.34
N HIS A 130 7.83 -1.42 0.39
CA HIS A 130 7.86 -1.65 1.84
C HIS A 130 7.05 -0.59 2.61
N LEU A 131 7.16 0.69 2.24
CA LEU A 131 6.36 1.77 2.80
C LEU A 131 4.87 1.56 2.54
N LEU A 132 4.50 1.23 1.29
CA LEU A 132 3.11 0.93 0.93
C LEU A 132 2.55 -0.25 1.74
N LYS A 133 3.34 -1.31 1.92
CA LYS A 133 2.94 -2.47 2.71
C LYS A 133 2.76 -2.14 4.20
N LYS A 134 3.61 -1.25 4.74
CA LYS A 134 3.56 -0.86 6.15
C LYS A 134 2.40 0.10 6.46
N GLY A 135 1.99 0.93 5.51
CA GLY A 135 0.89 1.87 5.73
C GLY A 135 -0.50 1.22 5.72
N MET A 136 -0.62 0.01 5.17
CA MET A 136 -1.84 -0.81 5.17
C MET A 136 -1.95 -1.67 6.43
#